data_AF-A0A7H1C2H5-F1
#
_entry.id   AF-A0A7H1C2H5-F1
#
_cell.length_a   1.000
_cell.length_b   1.000
_cell.length_c   1.000
_cell.angle_alpha   90.00
_cell.angle_beta   90.00
_cell.angle_gamma   90.00
#
_symmetry.space_group_name_H-M   'P 1'
#
loop_
_entity.id
_entity.type
_entity.pdbx_description
1 polymer ?
#
loop_
_entity_poly.entity_id
_entity_poly.type
_entity_poly.pdbx_seq_one_letter_code
_entity_poly.pdbx_strand_id
1 'polypeptide(L)'
;MAKQDSDCITLDLFATVPKVGRPRTNPLDREQQIRINKRNQLKRDKSSGLKRVELKLHSDLVKLLEEQAAEQGISRGQLIEIILNNYIKNR
;
A
#
# COMPACT_ATOMS: atom_id res chain seq x y z
N MET A 1 2.16 -9.28 35.13
CA MET A 1 2.52 -10.08 33.95
C MET A 1 3.91 -9.68 33.52
N ALA A 2 4.90 -10.57 33.65
CA ALA A 2 6.27 -10.28 33.24
C ALA A 2 6.33 -10.23 31.70
N LYS A 3 6.63 -9.07 31.12
CA LYS A 3 7.00 -8.98 29.71
C LYS A 3 8.41 -9.57 29.61
N GLN A 4 8.54 -10.65 28.86
CA GLN A 4 9.85 -11.21 28.54
C GLN A 4 10.57 -10.20 27.64
N ASP A 5 11.67 -9.61 28.12
CA ASP A 5 12.56 -8.81 27.29
C ASP A 5 13.14 -9.73 26.21
N SER A 6 12.82 -9.42 24.95
CA SER A 6 13.35 -10.16 23.81
C SER A 6 14.81 -9.81 23.64
N ASP A 7 15.68 -10.77 23.90
CA ASP A 7 17.12 -10.65 23.73
C ASP A 7 17.46 -10.46 22.24
N CYS A 8 17.90 -9.26 21.85
CA CYS A 8 18.08 -8.87 20.44
C CYS A 8 19.43 -9.29 19.83
N ILE A 9 20.34 -9.84 20.63
CA ILE A 9 21.72 -10.15 20.24
C ILE A 9 21.98 -11.65 20.04
N THR A 10 21.13 -12.51 20.61
CA THR A 10 21.29 -13.95 20.55
C THR A 10 20.54 -14.51 19.33
N LEU A 11 21.24 -15.27 18.47
CA LEU A 11 20.62 -15.97 17.34
C LEU A 11 19.54 -16.93 17.85
N ASP A 12 18.27 -16.68 17.51
CA ASP A 12 17.15 -17.53 17.92
C ASP A 12 17.16 -18.84 17.12
N LEU A 13 17.83 -19.84 17.69
CA LEU A 13 17.93 -21.21 17.16
C LEU A 13 16.56 -21.89 16.98
N PHE A 14 15.49 -21.33 17.56
CA PHE A 14 14.13 -21.87 17.52
C PHE A 14 13.15 -20.97 16.75
N ALA A 15 13.64 -19.98 15.99
CA ALA A 15 12.79 -19.06 15.23
C ALA A 15 11.83 -19.78 14.25
N THR A 16 12.23 -20.95 13.74
CA THR A 16 11.44 -21.77 12.81
C THR A 16 10.51 -22.75 13.52
N VAL A 17 10.67 -22.94 14.84
CA VAL A 17 9.84 -23.86 15.62
C VAL A 17 8.53 -23.17 16.00
N PRO A 18 7.36 -23.77 15.71
CA PRO A 18 6.08 -23.17 16.08
C PRO A 18 5.97 -23.07 17.61
N LYS A 19 5.84 -21.84 18.12
CA LYS A 19 5.62 -21.59 19.55
C LYS A 19 4.22 -22.09 19.96
N VAL A 20 4.18 -23.01 20.92
CA VAL A 20 2.95 -23.61 21.44
C VAL A 20 2.00 -22.49 21.90
N GLY A 21 0.75 -22.50 21.42
CA GLY A 21 -0.29 -21.57 21.85
C GLY A 21 -0.39 -20.24 21.07
N ARG A 22 0.48 -19.95 20.10
CA ARG A 22 0.26 -18.83 19.15
C ARG A 22 -0.26 -19.40 17.82
N PRO A 23 -1.57 -19.28 17.52
CA PRO A 23 -2.05 -19.57 16.17
C PRO A 23 -1.24 -18.74 15.18
N ARG A 24 -0.86 -19.32 14.03
CA ARG A 24 -0.35 -18.51 12.92
C ARG A 24 -1.38 -17.41 12.68
N THR A 25 -0.98 -16.15 12.85
CA THR A 25 -1.87 -14.97 12.80
C THR A 25 -2.66 -14.89 11.49
N ASN A 26 -2.20 -15.63 10.47
CA ASN A 26 -2.96 -15.96 9.27
C ASN A 26 -2.67 -17.42 8.88
N PRO A 27 -3.70 -18.26 8.65
CA PRO A 27 -3.53 -19.68 8.31
C PRO A 27 -2.93 -19.91 6.91
N LEU A 28 -2.93 -18.87 6.07
CA LEU A 28 -2.40 -18.93 4.70
C LEU A 28 -0.91 -18.62 4.66
N ASP A 29 -0.22 -19.17 3.67
CA ASP A 29 1.16 -18.78 3.39
C ASP A 29 1.26 -17.37 2.79
N ARG A 30 2.40 -16.69 2.96
CA ARG A 30 2.59 -15.28 2.56
C ARG A 30 2.26 -15.04 1.09
N GLU A 31 2.63 -15.97 0.20
CA GLU A 31 2.29 -15.84 -1.22
C GLU A 31 0.79 -15.87 -1.49
N GLN A 32 0.07 -16.77 -0.81
CA GLN A 32 -1.38 -16.89 -0.93
C GLN A 32 -2.07 -15.63 -0.39
N GLN A 33 -1.58 -15.09 0.73
CA GLN A 33 -2.07 -13.84 1.31
C GLN A 33 -1.92 -12.67 0.32
N ILE A 34 -0.77 -12.53 -0.32
CA ILE A 34 -0.52 -11.45 -1.31
C ILE A 34 -1.51 -11.56 -2.47
N ARG A 35 -1.75 -12.76 -3.00
CA ARG A 35 -2.71 -12.99 -4.10
C ARG A 35 -4.14 -12.61 -3.71
N ILE A 36 -4.59 -13.02 -2.52
CA ILE A 36 -5.93 -12.70 -2.02
C ILE A 36 -6.08 -11.20 -1.77
N ASN A 37 -5.10 -10.57 -1.13
CA ASN A 37 -5.11 -9.13 -0.88
C ASN A 37 -5.19 -8.35 -2.20
N LYS A 38 -4.43 -8.76 -3.22
CA LYS A 38 -4.49 -8.14 -4.54
C LYS A 38 -5.86 -8.30 -5.19
N ARG A 39 -6.45 -9.49 -5.11
CA ARG A 39 -7.80 -9.75 -5.64
C ARG A 39 -8.86 -8.90 -4.95
N ASN A 40 -8.78 -8.76 -3.63
CA ASN A 40 -9.69 -7.94 -2.83
C ASN A 40 -9.51 -6.45 -3.13
N GLN A 41 -8.27 -5.98 -3.35
CA GLN A 41 -8.01 -4.63 -3.85
C GLN A 41 -8.73 -4.38 -5.17
N LEU A 42 -8.52 -5.24 -6.17
CA LEU A 42 -9.15 -5.09 -7.50
C LEU A 42 -10.69 -5.14 -7.42
N LYS A 43 -11.25 -5.99 -6.56
CA LYS A 43 -12.72 -6.04 -6.34
C LYS A 43 -13.24 -4.72 -5.76
N ARG A 44 -12.56 -4.17 -4.75
CA ARG A 44 -12.91 -2.87 -4.14
C ARG A 44 -12.83 -1.74 -5.16
N ASP A 45 -11.73 -1.66 -5.90
CA ASP A 45 -11.53 -0.63 -6.92
C ASP A 45 -12.66 -0.70 -7.98
N LYS A 46 -13.01 -1.92 -8.44
CA LYS A 46 -14.12 -2.13 -9.37
C LYS A 46 -15.47 -1.70 -8.80
N SER A 47 -15.77 -2.02 -7.53
CA SER A 47 -17.02 -1.60 -6.89
C SER A 47 -17.12 -0.08 -6.70
N SER A 48 -15.97 0.59 -6.51
CA SER A 48 -15.88 2.04 -6.41
C SER A 48 -15.85 2.74 -7.78
N GLY A 49 -15.98 1.99 -8.89
CA GLY A 49 -15.92 2.54 -10.24
C GLY A 49 -14.53 3.04 -10.67
N LEU A 50 -13.49 2.74 -9.89
CA LEU A 50 -12.12 3.18 -10.16
C LEU A 50 -11.51 2.37 -11.30
N LYS A 51 -10.86 3.06 -12.23
CA LYS A 51 -10.06 2.44 -13.30
C LYS A 51 -8.63 2.95 -13.23
N ARG A 52 -7.68 2.02 -13.32
CA ARG A 52 -6.26 2.36 -13.36
C ARG A 52 -5.89 2.82 -14.76
N VAL A 53 -5.26 4.00 -14.84
CA VAL A 53 -4.65 4.54 -16.06
C VAL A 53 -3.14 4.49 -15.87
N GLU A 54 -2.43 3.91 -16.83
CA GLU A 54 -0.97 3.89 -16.85
C GLU A 54 -0.48 4.96 -17.83
N LEU A 55 0.36 5.86 -17.33
CA LEU A 55 0.81 7.05 -18.06
C LEU A 55 2.33 7.17 -17.90
N LYS A 56 3.03 7.41 -19.02
CA LYS A 56 4.45 7.76 -19.01
C LYS A 56 4.58 9.27 -19.15
N LEU A 57 5.31 9.90 -18.23
CA LEU A 57 5.55 11.33 -18.18
C LEU A 57 7.04 11.60 -18.08
N HIS A 58 7.46 12.81 -18.47
CA HIS A 58 8.81 13.28 -18.21
C HIS A 58 9.08 13.37 -16.70
N SER A 59 10.31 13.04 -16.30
CA SER A 59 10.73 13.05 -14.88
C SER A 59 10.49 14.40 -14.20
N ASP A 60 10.74 15.48 -14.93
CA ASP A 60 10.69 16.83 -14.37
C ASP A 60 9.24 17.24 -14.08
N LEU A 61 8.32 16.83 -14.94
CA LEU A 61 6.89 17.03 -14.72
C LEU A 61 6.39 16.22 -13.52
N VAL A 62 6.87 14.98 -13.35
CA VAL A 62 6.49 14.14 -12.21
C VAL A 62 6.97 14.78 -10.90
N LYS A 63 8.20 15.32 -10.86
CA LYS A 63 8.72 16.03 -9.69
C LYS A 63 7.88 17.25 -9.34
N LEU A 64 7.56 18.09 -10.33
CA LEU A 64 6.71 19.26 -10.13
C LEU A 64 5.33 18.88 -9.55
N LEU A 65 4.72 17.80 -10.04
CA LEU A 65 3.46 17.29 -9.51
C LEU A 65 3.58 16.77 -8.07
N GLU A 66 4.71 16.16 -7.71
CA GLU A 66 4.96 15.71 -6.33
C GLU A 66 5.14 16.89 -5.37
N GLU A 67 5.90 17.91 -5.77
CA GLU A 67 6.09 19.14 -5.00
C GLU A 67 4.75 19.86 -4.77
N GLN A 68 3.96 20.08 -5.82
CA GLN A 68 2.63 20.68 -5.71
C GLN A 68 1.66 19.87 -4.85
N ALA A 69 1.71 18.54 -4.96
CA ALA A 69 0.86 17.66 -4.15
C ALA A 69 1.27 17.72 -2.67
N ALA A 70 2.58 17.80 -2.38
CA ALA A 70 3.11 17.95 -1.04
C ALA A 70 2.71 19.29 -0.41
N GLU A 71 2.79 20.40 -1.15
CA GLU A 71 2.33 21.72 -0.71
C GLU A 71 0.84 21.72 -0.33
N GLN A 72 0.02 20.98 -1.08
CA GLN A 72 -1.42 20.87 -0.84
C GLN A 72 -1.79 19.79 0.17
N GLY A 73 -0.82 18.99 0.65
CA GLY A 73 -1.07 17.89 1.58
C GLY A 73 -1.90 16.75 1.00
N ILE A 74 -1.92 16.58 -0.33
CA ILE A 74 -2.68 15.54 -1.03
C ILE A 74 -1.75 14.56 -1.75
N SER A 75 -2.27 13.40 -2.14
CA SER A 75 -1.50 12.48 -2.98
C SER A 75 -1.39 13.00 -4.41
N ARG A 76 -0.26 12.70 -5.08
CA ARG A 76 -0.07 13.00 -6.51
C ARG A 76 -1.23 12.53 -7.39
N GLY A 77 -1.81 11.36 -7.09
CA GLY A 77 -2.97 10.84 -7.82
C GLY A 77 -4.22 11.71 -7.69
N GLN A 78 -4.50 12.21 -6.47
CA GLN A 78 -5.61 13.13 -6.23
C GLN A 78 -5.38 14.48 -6.91
N LEU A 79 -4.15 15.00 -6.90
CA LEU A 79 -3.82 16.23 -7.62
C LEU A 79 -4.13 16.10 -9.11
N ILE A 80 -3.70 14.99 -9.74
CA ILE A 80 -3.97 14.71 -11.16
C ILE A 80 -5.48 14.64 -11.43
N GLU A 81 -6.24 13.96 -10.56
CA GLU A 81 -7.70 13.87 -10.68
C GLU A 81 -8.37 15.26 -10.61
N ILE A 82 -7.92 16.13 -9.69
CA ILE A 82 -8.41 17.51 -9.56
C ILE A 82 -8.10 18.30 -10.83
N ILE A 83 -6.87 18.24 -11.33
CA ILE A 83 -6.44 18.93 -12.57
C ILE A 83 -7.31 18.49 -13.75
N LEU A 84 -7.52 17.18 -13.93
CA LEU A 84 -8.32 16.64 -15.02
C LEU A 84 -9.80 17.06 -14.90
N ASN A 85 -10.38 16.98 -13.71
CA ASN A 85 -11.75 17.41 -13.47
C ASN A 85 -11.94 18.92 -13.72
N ASN A 86 -10.99 19.75 -13.28
CA ASN A 86 -11.03 21.19 -13.51
C ASN A 86 -10.93 21.51 -15.01
N TYR A 87 -10.02 20.85 -15.73
CA TYR A 87 -9.88 21.02 -17.17
C TYR A 87 -11.15 20.63 -17.94
N ILE A 88 -11.78 19.52 -17.57
CA ILE A 88 -13.03 19.05 -18.20
C ILE A 88 -14.21 19.96 -17.88
N LYS A 89 -14.31 20.46 -16.64
CA LYS A 89 -15.42 21.34 -16.21
C LYS A 89 -15.33 22.75 -16.80
N ASN A 90 -14.12 23.25 -17.05
CA ASN A 90 -13.89 24.58 -17.61
C ASN A 90 -13.94 24.61 -19.15
N ARG A 91 -14.31 23.48 -19.78
CA ARG A 91 -14.48 23.33 -21.22
C ARG A 91 -15.97 23.32 -21.57
#